data_AF-A0A5K0VVL4-F1
#
_entry.id   AF-A0A5K0VVL4-F1
#
_cell.length_a   1.000
_cell.length_b   1.000
_cell.length_c   1.000
_cell.angle_alpha   90.00
_cell.angle_beta   90.00
_cell.angle_gamma   90.00
#
_symmetry.space_group_name_H-M   'P 1'
#
loop_
_entity.id
_entity.type
_entity.pdbx_description
1 polymer ?
#
loop_
_entity_poly.entity_id
_entity_poly.type
_entity_poly.pdbx_seq_one_letter_code
_entity_poly.pdbx_strand_id
1 'polypeptide(L)'
;FTQVTAAVEEKSVIIGERNRAALEALQKTLDGGYKRIAILYGGGHMPDLGRRLREDFNMVPSNVSWVTAWSITSDEQDGNIKQSFPFLKALAEVSGWPLNRYQTLALLIFSSVLALDLWFWEIFFGSVVHWAAEAASEITHIVGHSHIVIS
;
A
#
# COMPACT_ATOMS: atom_id res chain seq x y z
N PHE A 1 26.08 2.86 19.75
CA PHE A 1 25.18 2.44 18.65
C PHE A 1 25.68 2.78 17.25
N THR A 2 26.48 3.85 17.04
CA THR A 2 27.08 4.20 15.74
C THR A 2 28.24 3.30 15.29
N GLN A 3 28.85 2.53 16.21
CA GLN A 3 30.06 1.75 15.92
C GLN A 3 29.77 0.33 15.41
N VAL A 4 28.56 -0.19 15.64
CA VAL A 4 28.21 -1.58 15.27
C VAL A 4 27.76 -1.67 13.81
N THR A 5 27.28 -0.58 13.21
CA THR A 5 26.90 -0.54 11.78
C THR A 5 28.12 -0.48 10.86
N ALA A 6 29.24 0.10 11.29
CA ALA A 6 30.48 0.13 10.50
C ALA A 6 31.12 -1.26 10.35
N ALA A 7 30.99 -2.13 11.34
CA ALA A 7 31.56 -3.48 11.32
C ALA A 7 30.72 -4.50 10.51
N VAL A 8 29.46 -4.19 10.22
CA VAL A 8 28.60 -5.07 9.40
C VAL A 8 28.80 -4.80 7.90
N GLU A 9 29.31 -3.64 7.51
CA GLU A 9 29.66 -3.34 6.11
C GLU A 9 30.95 -4.03 5.63
N GLU A 10 31.81 -4.51 6.54
CA GLU A 10 33.09 -5.15 6.20
C GLU A 10 32.98 -6.58 5.66
N LYS A 11 31.81 -7.21 5.74
CA LYS A 11 31.65 -8.65 5.44
C LYS A 11 30.93 -8.97 4.14
N SER A 12 31.11 -8.13 3.12
CA SER A 12 30.78 -8.53 1.75
C SER A 12 31.97 -8.29 0.83
N VAL A 13 32.68 -9.38 0.54
CA VAL A 13 33.78 -9.49 -0.44
C VAL A 13 33.39 -8.91 -1.82
N ILE A 14 32.11 -8.66 -2.07
CA ILE A 14 31.57 -8.12 -3.32
C ILE A 14 31.54 -6.58 -3.34
N ILE A 15 31.50 -5.88 -2.19
CA ILE A 15 31.41 -4.41 -2.14
C ILE A 15 32.80 -3.77 -2.23
N GLY A 16 33.81 -4.33 -1.55
CA GLY A 16 35.19 -3.82 -1.58
C GLY A 16 35.81 -3.85 -2.98
N GLU A 17 35.61 -4.94 -3.73
CA GLU A 17 36.10 -5.09 -5.12
C GLU A 17 35.48 -4.06 -6.09
N ARG A 18 34.19 -3.72 -5.91
CA ARG A 18 33.49 -2.75 -6.77
C ARG A 18 33.97 -1.32 -6.55
N ASN A 19 34.22 -0.93 -5.30
CA ASN A 19 34.78 0.38 -5.00
C ASN A 19 36.23 0.50 -5.50
N ARG A 20 37.03 -0.57 -5.40
CA ARG A 20 38.39 -0.61 -5.99
C ARG A 20 38.36 -0.40 -7.51
N ALA A 21 37.49 -1.11 -8.22
CA ALA A 21 37.35 -0.95 -9.67
C ALA A 21 36.93 0.49 -10.08
N ALA A 22 36.07 1.13 -9.29
CA ALA A 22 35.68 2.52 -9.53
C ALA A 22 36.84 3.50 -9.33
N LEU A 23 37.69 3.27 -8.33
CA LEU A 23 38.86 4.11 -8.05
C LEU A 23 39.99 3.88 -9.07
N GLU A 24 40.17 2.66 -9.55
CA GLU A 24 41.12 2.38 -10.65
C GLU A 24 40.69 3.05 -11.95
N ALA A 25 39.39 3.06 -12.25
CA ALA A 25 38.85 3.81 -13.38
C ALA A 25 39.03 5.33 -13.20
N LEU A 26 38.89 5.83 -11.97
CA LEU A 26 39.18 7.23 -11.66
C LEU A 26 40.66 7.57 -11.86
N GLN A 27 41.58 6.74 -11.35
CA GLN A 27 43.02 6.96 -11.54
C GLN A 27 43.38 6.95 -13.03
N LYS A 28 42.89 5.97 -13.80
CA LYS A 28 43.15 5.88 -15.24
C LYS A 28 42.63 7.10 -16.02
N THR A 29 41.51 7.67 -15.61
CA THR A 29 40.95 8.88 -16.25
C THR A 29 41.73 10.14 -15.84
N LEU A 30 42.23 10.23 -14.61
CA LEU A 30 43.13 11.31 -14.19
C LEU A 30 44.47 11.24 -14.93
N ASP A 31 45.06 10.05 -15.04
CA ASP A 31 46.31 9.81 -15.78
C ASP A 31 46.15 10.11 -17.28
N GLY A 32 44.94 9.91 -17.82
CA GLY A 32 44.56 10.30 -19.18
C GLY A 32 44.40 11.81 -19.40
N GLY A 33 44.62 12.65 -18.37
CA GLY A 33 44.56 14.12 -18.47
C GLY A 33 43.16 14.72 -18.45
N TYR A 34 42.13 13.94 -18.11
CA TYR A 34 40.76 14.43 -18.05
C TYR A 34 40.53 15.27 -16.79
N LYS A 35 40.06 16.51 -16.96
CA LYS A 35 39.85 17.47 -15.86
C LYS A 35 38.40 17.53 -15.35
N ARG A 36 37.46 16.90 -16.05
CA ARG A 36 36.02 16.91 -15.73
C ARG A 36 35.53 15.46 -15.70
N ILE A 37 35.37 14.93 -14.50
CA ILE A 37 34.98 13.53 -14.26
C ILE A 37 33.73 13.56 -13.39
N ALA A 38 32.70 12.81 -13.79
CA ALA A 38 31.47 12.63 -13.01
C ALA A 38 31.40 11.19 -12.52
N ILE A 39 31.20 11.00 -11.22
CA ILE A 39 31.04 9.68 -10.61
C ILE A 39 29.57 9.55 -10.16
N LEU A 40 28.83 8.62 -10.77
CA LEU A 40 27.47 8.31 -10.35
C LEU A 40 27.52 7.19 -9.31
N TYR A 41 26.94 7.43 -8.14
CA TYR A 41 27.01 6.49 -7.01
C TYR A 41 25.67 6.38 -6.26
N GLY A 42 25.37 5.19 -5.73
CA GLY A 42 24.14 4.93 -4.96
C GLY A 42 24.23 5.46 -3.52
N GLY A 43 23.16 6.09 -3.01
CA GLY A 43 23.18 6.90 -1.78
C GLY A 43 23.70 6.23 -0.49
N GLY A 44 23.75 4.90 -0.43
CA GLY A 44 24.23 4.16 0.75
C GLY A 44 25.72 4.29 1.04
N HIS A 45 26.57 4.58 0.05
CA HIS A 45 28.04 4.58 0.27
C HIS A 45 28.77 5.86 -0.18
N MET A 46 28.05 6.97 -0.29
CA MET A 46 28.66 8.31 -0.46
C MET A 46 29.69 8.65 0.64
N PRO A 47 29.49 8.28 1.93
CA PRO A 47 30.48 8.58 2.97
C PRO A 47 31.83 7.87 2.80
N ASP A 48 31.85 6.61 2.32
CA ASP A 48 33.09 5.86 2.06
C ASP A 48 33.82 6.42 0.84
N LEU A 49 33.09 6.66 -0.25
CA LEU A 49 33.66 7.26 -1.46
C LEU A 49 34.26 8.63 -1.18
N GLY A 50 33.57 9.47 -0.40
CA GLY A 50 34.06 10.78 -0.01
C GLY A 50 35.31 10.73 0.88
N ARG A 51 35.51 9.65 1.64
CA ARG A 51 36.74 9.43 2.42
C ARG A 51 37.91 9.14 1.49
N ARG A 52 37.75 8.16 0.60
CA ARG A 52 38.80 7.72 -0.34
C ARG A 52 39.21 8.80 -1.34
N LEU A 53 38.26 9.61 -1.82
CA LEU A 53 38.58 10.76 -2.68
C LEU A 53 39.48 11.80 -1.98
N ARG A 54 39.35 11.97 -0.66
CA ARG A 54 40.21 12.88 0.12
C ARG A 54 41.56 12.26 0.41
N GLU A 55 41.58 11.00 0.83
CA GLU A 55 42.80 10.31 1.28
C GLU A 55 43.71 9.91 0.11
N ASP A 56 43.15 9.36 -0.97
CA ASP A 56 43.93 8.80 -2.08
C ASP A 56 44.18 9.82 -3.20
N PHE A 57 43.28 10.78 -3.38
CA PHE A 57 43.31 11.74 -4.50
C PHE A 57 43.44 13.21 -4.08
N ASN A 58 43.55 13.50 -2.78
CA ASN A 58 43.58 14.87 -2.23
C ASN A 58 42.44 15.78 -2.75
N MET A 59 41.30 15.20 -3.13
CA MET A 59 40.17 15.96 -3.65
C MET A 59 39.32 16.51 -2.51
N VAL A 60 39.05 17.81 -2.53
CA VAL A 60 38.16 18.48 -1.57
C VAL A 60 36.81 18.83 -2.22
N PRO A 61 35.68 18.64 -1.53
CA PRO A 61 34.38 19.04 -2.06
C PRO A 61 34.32 20.57 -2.21
N SER A 62 33.93 21.05 -3.39
CA SER A 62 33.82 22.48 -3.69
C SER A 62 32.38 23.00 -3.58
N ASN A 63 31.39 22.22 -4.02
CA ASN A 63 29.98 22.56 -3.96
C ASN A 63 29.14 21.27 -3.82
N VAL A 64 28.02 21.36 -3.10
CA VAL A 64 27.02 20.30 -3.01
C VAL A 64 25.68 20.88 -3.42
N SER A 65 25.10 20.35 -4.49
CA SER A 65 23.74 20.67 -4.93
C SER A 65 22.82 19.47 -4.74
N TRP A 66 21.68 19.72 -4.12
CA TRP A 66 20.62 18.72 -3.97
C TRP A 66 19.61 18.91 -5.11
N VAL A 67 19.32 17.83 -5.83
CA VAL A 67 18.30 17.83 -6.89
C VAL A 67 17.12 17.02 -6.41
N THR A 68 15.92 17.59 -6.50
CA THR A 68 14.68 16.88 -6.19
C THR A 68 14.51 15.71 -7.16
N ALA A 69 14.65 14.48 -6.65
CA ALA A 69 14.53 13.28 -7.48
C ALA A 69 13.10 13.10 -8.01
N TRP A 70 12.11 13.36 -7.17
CA TRP A 70 10.69 13.26 -7.49
C TRP A 70 9.93 14.34 -6.71
N SER A 71 9.07 15.08 -7.41
CA SER A 71 8.12 15.99 -6.80
C SER A 71 6.73 15.42 -7.01
N ILE A 72 6.10 14.91 -5.96
CA ILE A 72 4.69 14.55 -5.99
C ILE A 72 3.94 15.85 -5.73
N THR A 73 3.60 16.56 -6.80
CA THR A 73 2.54 17.56 -6.72
C THR A 73 1.25 16.78 -6.58
N SER A 74 0.67 16.76 -5.38
CA SER A 74 -0.76 16.52 -5.26
C SER A 74 -1.41 17.70 -5.97
N ASP A 75 -1.62 17.55 -7.27
CA ASP A 75 -2.67 18.32 -7.92
C ASP A 75 -3.92 17.94 -7.14
N GLU A 76 -4.26 18.76 -6.15
CA GLU A 76 -5.63 18.95 -5.71
C GLU A 76 -6.40 19.56 -6.89
N GLN A 77 -6.42 18.86 -8.03
CA GLN A 77 -7.41 19.03 -9.07
C GLN A 77 -8.74 18.56 -8.49
N ASP A 78 -9.24 19.42 -7.60
CA ASP A 78 -10.56 19.49 -7.02
C ASP A 78 -11.61 19.91 -8.09
N GLY A 79 -11.42 19.44 -9.33
CA GLY A 79 -12.12 19.93 -10.51
C GLY A 79 -13.05 18.92 -11.18
N ASN A 80 -12.73 17.61 -11.19
CA ASN A 80 -13.45 16.66 -12.06
C ASN A 80 -13.94 15.36 -11.42
N ILE A 81 -13.84 15.23 -10.08
CA ILE A 81 -14.53 14.16 -9.33
C ILE A 81 -15.42 14.80 -8.25
N LYS A 82 -16.24 15.78 -8.62
CA LYS A 82 -17.35 16.30 -7.81
C LYS A 82 -18.68 15.81 -8.38
N GLN A 83 -18.82 14.50 -8.50
CA GLN A 83 -20.14 13.87 -8.42
C GLN A 83 -20.36 13.36 -6.99
N SER A 84 -20.05 14.20 -6.00
CA SER A 84 -20.61 13.99 -4.66
C SER A 84 -22.10 14.25 -4.78
N PHE A 85 -22.93 13.24 -4.52
CA PHE A 85 -24.38 13.39 -4.50
C PHE A 85 -24.72 14.58 -3.59
N PRO A 86 -25.33 15.66 -4.11
CA PRO A 86 -25.49 16.93 -3.40
C PRO A 86 -26.25 16.77 -2.07
N PHE A 87 -27.13 15.77 -2.00
CA PHE A 87 -27.84 15.38 -0.78
C PHE A 87 -26.90 14.92 0.35
N LEU A 88 -25.88 14.10 0.06
CA LEU A 88 -24.96 13.60 1.09
C LEU A 88 -24.13 14.74 1.69
N LYS A 89 -23.78 15.73 0.87
CA LYS A 89 -23.07 16.92 1.33
C LYS A 89 -23.95 17.79 2.24
N ALA A 90 -25.22 18.01 1.86
CA ALA A 90 -26.18 18.74 2.66
C ALA A 90 -26.44 18.07 4.02
N LEU A 91 -26.55 16.73 4.04
CA LEU A 91 -26.66 15.97 5.29
C LEU A 91 -25.40 16.10 6.16
N ALA A 92 -24.21 16.02 5.57
CA ALA A 92 -22.96 16.14 6.30
C ALA A 92 -22.79 17.54 6.94
N GLU A 93 -23.17 18.60 6.22
CA GLU A 93 -23.12 19.98 6.72
C GLU A 93 -24.16 20.24 7.83
N VAL A 94 -25.38 19.73 7.70
CA VAL A 94 -26.43 19.86 8.73
C VAL A 94 -26.11 19.04 9.98
N SER A 95 -25.50 17.87 9.83
CA SER A 95 -25.16 16.99 10.96
C SER A 95 -23.81 17.31 11.62
N GLY A 96 -23.03 18.25 11.08
CA GLY A 96 -21.69 18.58 11.60
C GLY A 96 -20.73 17.39 11.53
N TRP A 97 -20.85 16.55 10.50
CA TRP A 97 -20.25 15.22 10.45
C TRP A 97 -18.70 15.28 10.46
N PRO A 98 -18.03 14.79 11.52
CA PRO A 98 -16.60 15.01 11.73
C PRO A 98 -15.68 13.98 11.03
N LEU A 99 -16.24 13.04 10.26
CA LEU A 99 -15.49 11.92 9.68
C LEU A 99 -14.87 12.27 8.32
N ASN A 100 -13.68 11.73 8.07
CA ASN A 100 -12.96 11.93 6.82
C ASN A 100 -13.57 11.13 5.65
N ARG A 101 -13.16 11.45 4.41
CA ARG A 101 -13.69 10.83 3.18
C ARG A 101 -13.65 9.29 3.22
N TYR A 102 -12.57 8.71 3.75
CA TYR A 102 -12.39 7.26 3.81
C TYR A 102 -13.26 6.60 4.88
N GLN A 103 -13.48 7.26 6.01
CA GLN A 103 -14.34 6.76 7.08
C GLN A 103 -15.81 6.71 6.64
N THR A 104 -16.28 7.73 5.93
CA THR A 104 -17.64 7.72 5.36
C THR A 104 -17.81 6.63 4.32
N LEU A 105 -16.79 6.42 3.47
CA LEU A 105 -16.83 5.35 2.47
C LEU A 105 -16.77 3.96 3.11
N ALA A 106 -15.97 3.79 4.16
CA ALA A 106 -15.92 2.55 4.93
C ALA A 106 -17.27 2.23 5.58
N LEU A 107 -17.92 3.24 6.18
CA LEU A 107 -19.27 3.09 6.75
C LEU A 107 -20.31 2.74 5.68
N LEU A 108 -20.23 3.36 4.50
CA LEU A 108 -21.14 3.08 3.40
C LEU A 108 -20.98 1.65 2.89
N ILE A 109 -19.74 1.20 2.69
CA ILE A 109 -19.46 -0.18 2.28
C ILE A 109 -19.93 -1.16 3.35
N PHE A 110 -19.57 -0.93 4.62
CA PHE A 110 -19.95 -1.82 5.71
C PHE A 110 -21.48 -1.91 5.88
N SER A 111 -22.16 -0.76 5.79
CA SER A 111 -23.62 -0.70 5.82
C SER A 111 -24.26 -1.44 4.64
N SER A 112 -23.68 -1.32 3.44
CA SER A 112 -24.16 -2.02 2.25
C SER A 112 -24.01 -3.54 2.39
N VAL A 113 -22.86 -4.00 2.88
CA VAL A 113 -22.60 -5.43 3.11
C VAL A 113 -23.57 -6.01 4.14
N LEU A 114 -23.78 -5.31 5.26
CA LEU A 114 -24.73 -5.73 6.28
C LEU A 114 -26.18 -5.75 5.77
N ALA A 115 -26.56 -4.78 4.94
CA ALA A 115 -27.90 -4.75 4.34
C ALA A 115 -28.12 -5.96 3.40
N LEU A 116 -27.11 -6.31 2.60
CA LEU A 116 -27.15 -7.50 1.74
C LEU A 116 -27.18 -8.80 2.56
N ASP A 117 -26.43 -8.87 3.66
CA ASP A 117 -26.42 -10.04 4.55
C ASP A 117 -27.80 -10.27 5.20
N LEU A 118 -28.42 -9.21 5.72
CA LEU A 118 -29.78 -9.28 6.29
C LEU A 118 -30.81 -9.70 5.24
N TRP A 119 -30.75 -9.10 4.04
CA TRP A 119 -31.65 -9.45 2.94
C TRP A 119 -31.47 -10.90 2.49
N PHE A 120 -30.22 -11.37 2.44
CA PHE A 120 -29.91 -12.76 2.14
C PHE A 120 -30.53 -13.72 3.18
N TRP A 121 -30.36 -13.43 4.47
CA TRP A 121 -30.94 -14.24 5.54
C TRP A 121 -32.47 -14.25 5.52
N GLU A 122 -33.10 -13.13 5.20
CA GLU A 122 -34.55 -13.02 5.07
C GLU A 122 -35.10 -13.96 3.99
N ILE A 123 -34.48 -13.96 2.80
CA ILE A 123 -34.86 -14.86 1.70
C ILE A 123 -34.59 -16.32 2.08
N PHE A 124 -33.44 -16.61 2.68
CA PHE A 124 -33.05 -17.96 3.05
C PHE A 124 -34.01 -18.57 4.07
N PHE A 125 -34.29 -17.89 5.18
CA PHE A 125 -35.23 -18.38 6.19
C PHE A 125 -36.66 -18.45 5.67
N GLY A 126 -37.11 -17.49 4.86
CA GLY A 126 -38.43 -17.56 4.22
C GLY A 126 -38.60 -18.81 3.37
N SER A 127 -37.56 -19.18 2.61
CA SER A 127 -37.55 -20.37 1.75
C SER A 127 -37.50 -21.67 2.56
N VAL A 128 -36.66 -21.74 3.59
CA VAL A 128 -36.53 -22.93 4.46
C VAL A 128 -37.80 -23.19 5.26
N VAL A 129 -38.43 -22.15 5.80
CA VAL A 129 -39.70 -22.28 6.55
C VAL A 129 -40.82 -22.73 5.63
N HIS A 130 -40.89 -22.20 4.40
CA HIS A 130 -41.89 -22.62 3.43
C HIS A 130 -41.73 -24.11 3.04
N TRP A 131 -40.51 -24.55 2.75
CA TRP A 131 -40.22 -25.97 2.50
C TRP A 131 -40.55 -26.85 3.71
N ALA A 132 -40.20 -26.42 4.92
CA ALA A 132 -40.50 -27.17 6.14
C ALA A 132 -42.01 -27.28 6.40
N ALA A 133 -42.78 -26.22 6.10
CA ALA A 133 -44.24 -26.23 6.21
C ALA A 133 -44.88 -27.17 5.18
N GLU A 134 -44.38 -27.21 3.95
CA GLU A 134 -44.84 -28.14 2.92
C GLU A 134 -44.50 -29.60 3.27
N ALA A 135 -43.28 -29.87 3.74
CA ALA A 135 -42.90 -31.21 4.21
C ALA A 135 -43.73 -31.65 5.42
N ALA A 136 -44.04 -30.73 6.34
CA ALA A 136 -44.92 -31.03 7.48
C ALA A 136 -46.36 -31.30 7.04
N SER A 137 -46.90 -30.56 6.07
CA SER A 137 -48.25 -30.77 5.54
C SER A 137 -48.36 -32.13 4.85
N GLU A 138 -47.38 -32.52 4.04
CA GLU A 138 -47.32 -33.85 3.40
C GLU A 138 -47.28 -34.98 4.45
N ILE A 139 -46.45 -34.85 5.48
CA ILE A 139 -46.37 -35.83 6.57
C ILE A 139 -47.72 -35.94 7.31
N THR A 140 -48.37 -34.81 7.63
CA THR A 140 -49.68 -34.83 8.30
C THR A 140 -50.77 -35.46 7.43
N HIS A 141 -50.75 -35.25 6.11
CA HIS A 141 -51.70 -35.87 5.19
C HIS A 141 -51.50 -37.39 5.07
N ILE A 142 -50.25 -37.86 5.06
CA ILE A 142 -49.90 -39.28 5.03
C ILE A 142 -50.29 -39.97 6.35
N VAL A 143 -50.01 -39.36 7.49
CA VAL A 143 -50.40 -39.88 8.82
C VAL A 143 -51.93 -39.82 9.04
N GLY A 144 -52.59 -38.79 8.50
CA GLY A 144 -54.06 -38.69 8.52
C GLY A 144 -54.74 -39.77 7.68
N HIS A 145 -54.18 -40.12 6.52
CA HIS A 145 -54.68 -41.21 5.68
C HIS A 145 -54.46 -42.60 6.31
N SER A 146 -53.34 -42.83 7.00
CA SER A 146 -53.08 -44.12 7.64
C SER A 146 -53.98 -44.39 8.86
N HIS A 147 -54.43 -43.34 9.56
CA HIS A 147 -55.38 -43.47 10.67
C HIS A 147 -56.84 -43.75 10.24
N ILE A 148 -57.22 -43.43 9.00
CA ILE A 148 -58.59 -43.67 8.47
C ILE A 148 -58.75 -45.10 7.92
N VAL A 149 -57.65 -45.77 7.57
CA VAL A 149 -57.68 -47.11 6.94
C VAL A 149 -57.58 -48.27 7.95
N ILE A 150 -57.29 -48.00 9.23
CA ILE A 150 -57.14 -49.02 10.30
C ILE A 150 -58.22 -48.88 11.38
N SER A 151 -59.49 -48.68 11.01
CA SER A 151 -60.61 -48.73 11.96
C SER A 151 -61.80 -49.53 11.45
#